data_AF-A0A8J6JHV4-F1
#
_entry.id   AF-A0A8J6JHV4-F1
#
_cell.length_a   1.000
_cell.length_b   1.000
_cell.length_c   1.000
_cell.angle_alpha   90.00
_cell.angle_beta   90.00
_cell.angle_gamma   90.00
#
_symmetry.space_group_name_H-M   'P 1'
#
loop_
_entity.id
_entity.type
_entity.pdbx_description
1 polymer ?
#
loop_
_entity_poly.entity_id
_entity_poly.type
_entity_poly.pdbx_seq_one_letter_code
_entity_poly.pdbx_strand_id
1 'polypeptide(L)' 'RAIDHQSTLGAYIGRTILRQNRGVMTDWRYADGRAYLPSDEVVRTLRPQG' A
#
# COMPACT_ATOMS: atom_id res chain seq x y z
N ARG A 1 4.83 -1.34 11.77
CA ARG A 1 5.90 -2.04 12.51
C ARG A 1 6.20 -1.23 13.77
N ALA A 2 6.94 -1.71 14.76
CA ALA A 2 7.25 -0.89 15.94
C ALA A 2 8.01 0.40 15.57
N ILE A 3 8.81 0.35 14.50
CA ILE A 3 9.65 1.46 14.05
C ILE A 3 8.89 2.61 13.39
N ASP A 4 7.66 2.41 12.91
CA ASP A 4 6.90 3.42 12.15
C ASP A 4 5.39 3.45 12.45
N HIS A 5 4.90 2.47 13.18
CA HIS A 5 3.48 2.20 13.44
C HIS A 5 2.65 1.97 12.17
N GLN A 6 3.27 1.64 11.04
CA GLN A 6 2.57 1.35 9.79
C GLN A 6 2.07 -0.11 9.75
N SER A 7 0.80 -0.31 9.39
CA SER A 7 0.24 -1.64 9.12
C SER A 7 0.77 -2.20 7.81
N THR A 8 0.81 -3.53 7.68
CA THR A 8 1.16 -4.23 6.43
C THR A 8 -0.06 -4.55 5.57
N LEU A 9 -1.25 -4.02 5.89
CA LEU A 9 -2.41 -4.12 5.00
C LEU A 9 -2.06 -3.53 3.63
N GLY A 10 -2.36 -4.30 2.60
CA GLY A 10 -2.14 -3.95 1.20
C GLY A 10 -3.36 -3.31 0.55
N ALA A 11 -3.30 -3.19 -0.77
CA ALA A 11 -4.38 -2.62 -1.57
C ALA A 11 -4.59 -3.42 -2.86
N TYR A 12 -5.82 -3.34 -3.40
CA TYR A 12 -6.09 -3.85 -4.73
C TYR A 12 -5.68 -2.80 -5.77
N ILE A 13 -4.88 -3.23 -6.76
CA ILE A 13 -4.39 -2.39 -7.86
C ILE A 13 -4.90 -2.98 -9.16
N GLY A 14 -5.55 -2.16 -9.99
CA GLY A 14 -6.12 -2.58 -11.27
C GLY A 14 -6.63 -1.39 -12.07
N ARG A 15 -7.29 -1.64 -13.20
CA ARG A 15 -7.85 -0.60 -14.07
C ARG A 15 -9.32 -0.37 -13.77
N THR A 16 -9.74 0.89 -13.77
CA THR A 16 -11.15 1.24 -13.69
C THR A 16 -11.81 1.06 -15.05
N ILE A 17 -13.01 0.45 -15.05
CA ILE A 17 -13.86 0.32 -16.24
C ILE A 17 -15.30 0.63 -15.87
N LEU A 18 -16.10 0.99 -16.87
CA LEU A 18 -17.55 1.06 -16.74
C LEU A 18 -18.15 -0.28 -17.20
N ARG A 19 -18.86 -0.98 -16.32
CA ARG A 19 -19.59 -2.20 -16.66
C ARG A 19 -21.03 -2.06 -16.17
N GLN A 20 -21.99 -2.20 -17.09
CA GLN A 20 -23.42 -2.04 -16.78
C GLN A 20 -23.72 -0.72 -16.06
N ASN A 21 -23.15 0.39 -16.55
CA ASN A 21 -23.27 1.73 -15.97
C ASN A 21 -22.79 1.86 -14.51
N ARG A 22 -21.92 0.96 -14.04
CA ARG A 22 -21.26 1.02 -12.72
C ARG A 22 -19.75 0.98 -12.88
N GLY A 23 -19.03 1.81 -12.11
CA GLY A 23 -17.58 1.78 -12.06
C GLY A 23 -17.10 0.55 -11.29
N VAL A 24 -16.27 -0.27 -11.93
CA VAL A 24 -15.66 -1.46 -11.32
C VAL A 24 -14.16 -1.51 -11.65
N MET A 25 -13.39 -2.30 -10.91
CA MET A 25 -12.00 -2.60 -11.25
C MET A 25 -11.88 -3.93 -12.00
N THR A 26 -11.11 -3.94 -13.08
CA THR A 26 -10.69 -5.14 -13.82
C THR A 26 -9.18 -5.31 -13.74
N ASP A 27 -8.72 -6.51 -14.08
CA ASP A 27 -7.29 -6.89 -14.12
C ASP A 27 -6.56 -6.55 -12.82
N TRP A 28 -7.28 -6.69 -11.70
CA TRP A 28 -6.76 -6.30 -10.42
C TRP A 28 -5.87 -7.40 -9.83
N ARG A 29 -4.89 -6.98 -9.04
CA ARG A 29 -4.15 -7.85 -8.11
C ARG A 29 -4.14 -7.22 -6.73
N TYR A 30 -4.04 -8.05 -5.69
CA TYR A 30 -3.70 -7.55 -4.38
C TYR A 30 -2.19 -7.27 -4.31
N ALA A 31 -1.82 -6.08 -3.87
CA ALA A 31 -0.46 -5.67 -3.61
C ALA A 31 -0.23 -5.73 -2.09
N ASP A 32 0.51 -6.74 -1.61
CA ASP A 32 0.85 -6.88 -0.19
C ASP A 32 1.65 -5.66 0.28
N GLY A 33 1.11 -4.93 1.27
CA GLY A 33 1.70 -3.72 1.80
C GLY A 33 3.13 -3.94 2.29
N ARG A 34 3.46 -5.13 2.81
CA ARG A 34 4.82 -5.46 3.28
C ARG A 34 5.87 -5.30 2.17
N ALA A 35 5.52 -5.58 0.91
CA ALA A 35 6.45 -5.53 -0.22
C ALA A 35 6.77 -4.10 -0.70
N TYR A 36 6.03 -3.10 -0.21
CA TYR A 36 6.11 -1.71 -0.69
C TYR A 36 6.45 -0.70 0.41
N LEU A 37 6.88 -1.16 1.58
CA LEU A 37 7.40 -0.30 2.64
C LEU A 37 8.90 0.00 2.41
N PRO A 38 9.38 1.22 2.74
CA PRO A 38 10.80 1.52 2.75
C PRO A 38 11.58 0.63 3.73
N SER A 39 12.90 0.54 3.56
CA SER A 39 13.75 -0.18 4.50
C SER A 39 13.72 0.47 5.89
N ASP A 40 13.99 -0.34 6.91
CA ASP A 40 13.99 0.11 8.29
C ASP A 40 15.07 1.20 8.55
N GLU A 41 16.15 1.23 7.77
CA GLU A 41 17.18 2.28 7.83
C GLU A 41 16.62 3.62 7.36
N VAL A 42 15.93 3.66 6.22
CA VAL A 42 15.28 4.87 5.69
C VAL A 42 14.20 5.34 6.66
N VAL A 43 13.39 4.41 7.18
CA VAL A 43 12.31 4.76 8.13
C VAL A 43 12.85 5.46 9.39
N ARG A 44 14.00 5.03 9.92
CA ARG A 44 14.60 5.62 11.12
C ARG A 44 15.05 7.08 10.91
N THR A 45 15.46 7.46 9.71
CA THR A 45 15.87 8.85 9.41
C THR A 45 14.69 9.80 9.25
N LEU A 46 13.51 9.26 8.90
CA LEU A 46 12.29 10.04 8.67
C LEU A 46 11.53 10.37 9.96
N ARG A 47 11.81 9.65 11.05
CA ARG A 47 11.15 9.88 12.33
C ARG A 47 11.89 10.91 13.18
N PRO A 48 11.17 11.72 13.97
CA PRO A 48 11.79 12.57 14.98
C PRO A 48 12.62 11.72 15.96
N GLN A 49 13.88 12.13 16.19
CA GLN A 49 14.82 11.43 17.07
C GLN A 49 14.80 11.97 18.51
N GLY A 50 13.61 12.30 19.01
CA GLY A 50 13.44 12.89 20.35
C GLY A 50 14.11 12.11 21.47
#